data_AF-A0A821QFG7-F1
#
_entry.id   AF-A0A821QFG7-F1
#
_cell.length_a   1.000
_cell.length_b   1.000
_cell.length_c   1.000
_cell.angle_alpha   90.00
_cell.angle_beta   90.00
_cell.angle_gamma   90.00
#
_symmetry.space_group_name_H-M   'P 1'
#
loop_
_entity.id
_entity.type
_entity.pdbx_description
1 polymer ?
#
loop_
_entity_poly.entity_id
_entity_poly.type
_entity_poly.pdbx_seq_one_letter_code
_entity_poly.pdbx_strand_id
1 'polypeptide(L)'
;MSYVISHGLGPYFRDLLIKDIKNYERFVLCFDEQTNNQNKKQLDSYFRYWSSQKGLVVTRYYRTILLGHAQANVVVDGILGAFRTDCI
;
A
#
# COMPACT_ATOMS: atom_id res chain seq x y z
N MET A 1 -14.26 3.91 19.26
CA MET A 1 -13.08 4.51 18.59
C MET A 1 -12.60 3.78 17.34
N SER A 2 -12.65 2.44 17.28
CA SER A 2 -12.24 1.68 16.07
C SER A 2 -12.90 2.19 14.77
N TYR A 3 -14.21 2.48 14.78
CA TYR A 3 -14.93 2.94 13.60
C TYR A 3 -14.36 4.23 12.97
N VAL A 4 -14.07 5.25 13.79
CA VAL A 4 -13.54 6.54 13.31
C VAL A 4 -12.12 6.38 12.75
N ILE A 5 -11.32 5.51 13.35
CA ILE A 5 -9.95 5.24 12.89
C ILE A 5 -10.00 4.48 11.55
N SER A 6 -10.81 3.42 11.46
CA SER A 6 -10.88 2.54 10.29
C SER A 6 -11.63 3.15 9.11
N HIS A 7 -12.69 3.93 9.37
CA HIS A 7 -13.56 4.51 8.32
C HIS A 7 -13.39 6.02 8.14
N GLY A 8 -12.70 6.72 9.04
CA GLY A 8 -12.37 8.14 8.89
C GLY A 8 -10.90 8.34 8.54
N LEU A 9 -10.01 8.07 9.49
CA LEU A 9 -8.58 8.37 9.36
C LEU A 9 -7.88 7.50 8.31
N GLY A 10 -8.17 6.19 8.29
CA GLY A 10 -7.56 5.26 7.34
C GLY A 10 -7.74 5.69 5.88
N PRO A 11 -8.99 5.87 5.39
CA PRO A 11 -9.25 6.36 4.04
C PRO A 11 -8.61 7.72 3.77
N TYR A 12 -8.68 8.65 4.73
CA TYR A 12 -8.09 9.98 4.59
C TYR A 12 -6.57 9.93 4.36
N PHE A 13 -5.83 9.14 5.14
CA PHE A 13 -4.38 9.01 4.97
C PHE A 13 -4.00 8.30 3.67
N ARG A 14 -4.83 7.36 3.22
CA ARG A 14 -4.67 6.69 1.92
C ARG A 14 -4.86 7.67 0.76
N ASP A 15 -5.90 8.50 0.79
CA ASP A 15 -6.13 9.51 -0.24
C ASP A 15 -5.00 10.53 -0.31
N LEU A 16 -4.47 10.94 0.86
CA LEU A 16 -3.31 11.83 0.92
C LEU A 16 -2.07 11.18 0.28
N LEU A 17 -1.84 9.89 0.53
CA LEU A 17 -0.75 9.14 -0.08
C LEU A 17 -0.91 9.03 -1.60
N ILE A 18 -2.11 8.72 -2.09
CA ILE A 18 -2.40 8.60 -3.53
C ILE A 18 -2.17 9.95 -4.21
N LYS A 19 -2.63 11.05 -3.62
CA LYS A 19 -2.39 12.41 -4.14
C LYS A 19 -0.90 12.74 -4.18
N ASP A 20 -0.15 12.42 -3.14
CA ASP A 20 1.30 12.60 -3.12
C ASP A 20 1.94 11.84 -4.28
N ILE A 21 1.67 10.54 -4.40
CA ILE A 21 2.28 9.69 -5.43
C ILE A 21 1.94 10.17 -6.84
N LYS A 22 0.71 10.63 -7.08
CA LYS A 22 0.32 11.21 -8.37
C LYS A 22 1.08 12.50 -8.70
N ASN A 23 1.47 13.27 -7.69
CA ASN A 23 2.28 14.47 -7.88
C ASN A 23 3.77 14.15 -8.11
N TYR A 24 4.26 13.02 -7.59
CA TYR A 24 5.65 12.60 -7.76
C TYR A 24 5.77 11.61 -8.92
N GLU A 25 6.43 12.00 -10.01
CA GLU A 25 6.56 11.20 -11.25
C GLU A 25 7.23 9.83 -11.04
N ARG A 26 7.99 9.63 -9.94
CA ARG A 26 8.77 8.42 -9.69
C ARG A 26 8.59 7.94 -8.25
N PHE A 27 8.24 6.67 -8.12
CA PHE A 27 8.16 5.96 -6.84
C PHE A 27 8.64 4.52 -7.01
N VAL A 28 8.93 3.88 -5.88
CA VAL A 28 9.23 2.46 -5.79
C VAL A 28 8.15 1.82 -4.91
N LEU A 29 7.58 0.72 -5.38
CA LEU A 29 6.73 -0.13 -4.54
C LEU A 29 7.62 -1.15 -3.83
N CYS A 30 7.63 -1.10 -2.50
CA CYS A 30 8.22 -2.14 -1.65
C CYS A 30 7.09 -3.02 -1.15
N PHE A 31 7.23 -4.34 -1.25
CA PHE A 31 6.27 -5.27 -0.68
C PHE A 31 7.00 -6.36 0.10
N ASP A 32 6.37 -6.84 1.16
CA ASP A 32 6.87 -7.91 2.01
C ASP A 32 5.78 -8.97 2.23
N GLU A 33 6.15 -10.25 2.11
CA GLU A 33 5.24 -11.37 2.31
C GLU A 33 5.48 -11.98 3.69
N GLN A 34 4.45 -11.98 4.53
CA GLN A 34 4.48 -12.62 5.83
C GLN A 34 3.37 -13.68 5.95
N THR A 35 3.69 -14.83 6.54
CA THR A 35 2.66 -15.81 6.95
C THR A 35 2.30 -15.55 8.40
N ASN A 36 1.02 -15.27 8.67
CA ASN A 36 0.58 -15.02 10.05
C ASN A 36 0.35 -16.32 10.83
N ASN A 37 0.12 -16.22 12.13
CA ASN A 37 -0.12 -17.35 13.03
C ASN A 37 -1.39 -18.17 12.69
N GLN A 38 -2.23 -17.69 11.78
CA GLN A 38 -3.40 -18.39 11.25
C GLN A 38 -3.14 -19.04 9.88
N ASN A 39 -1.88 -19.17 9.47
CA ASN A 39 -1.46 -19.66 8.15
C ASN A 39 -2.04 -18.87 6.96
N LYS A 40 -2.43 -17.61 7.16
CA LYS A 40 -2.83 -16.72 6.06
C LYS A 40 -1.60 -15.95 5.59
N LYS A 41 -1.39 -15.94 4.28
CA LYS A 41 -0.34 -15.15 3.66
C LYS A 41 -0.82 -13.70 3.58
N GLN A 42 0.00 -12.78 4.06
CA GLN A 42 -0.27 -11.35 4.05
C GLN A 42 0.84 -10.69 3.24
N LEU A 43 0.46 -9.81 2.34
CA LEU A 43 1.37 -9.00 1.54
C LEU A 43 1.22 -7.55 1.98
N ASP A 44 2.21 -7.05 2.69
CA ASP A 44 2.27 -5.66 3.12
C ASP A 44 2.99 -4.84 2.07
N SER A 45 2.38 -3.74 1.64
CA SER A 45 2.90 -2.89 0.57
C SER A 45 3.12 -1.46 1.04
N TYR A 46 4.20 -0.87 0.53
CA TYR A 46 4.69 0.45 0.89
C TYR A 46 5.15 1.19 -0.35
N PHE A 47 4.90 2.48 -0.40
CA PHE A 47 5.47 3.36 -1.40
C PHE A 47 6.68 4.08 -0.84
N ARG A 48 7.78 4.05 -1.59
CA ARG A 48 9.00 4.79 -1.30
C ARG A 48 9.24 5.80 -2.42
N TYR A 49 9.33 7.08 -2.05
CA TYR A 49 9.53 8.18 -3.01
C TYR A 49 10.37 9.29 -2.39
N TRP A 50 10.94 10.13 -3.26
CA TRP A 50 11.62 11.35 -2.83
C TRP A 50 10.60 12.46 -2.59
N SER A 51 10.53 12.99 -1.37
CA SER A 51 9.66 14.13 -1.08
C SER A 51 10.45 15.43 -1.20
N SER A 52 10.16 16.21 -2.24
CA SER A 52 10.78 17.53 -2.44
C SER A 52 10.44 18.51 -1.31
N GLN A 53 9.28 18.36 -0.68
CA GLN A 53 8.89 19.20 0.47
C GLN A 53 9.74 18.93 1.72
N LYS A 54 10.09 17.65 1.96
CA LYS A 54 10.88 17.25 3.13
C LYS A 54 12.38 17.13 2.84
N GLY A 55 12.78 17.16 1.57
CA GLY A 55 14.16 16.98 1.13
C GLY A 55 14.73 15.59 1.48
N LEU A 56 13.89 14.55 1.55
CA LEU A 56 14.29 13.22 1.97
C LEU A 56 13.47 12.11 1.33
N VAL A 57 13.99 10.89 1.38
CA VAL A 57 13.26 9.68 0.97
C VAL A 57 12.21 9.35 2.03
N VAL A 58 10.95 9.32 1.63
CA VAL A 58 9.82 8.95 2.49
C VAL A 58 9.36 7.55 2.11
N THR A 59 9.10 6.70 3.11
CA THR A 59 8.39 5.43 2.93
C THR A 59 7.05 5.50 3.65
N ARG A 60 5.95 5.22 2.96
CA ARG A 60 4.59 5.24 3.52
C ARG A 60 3.88 3.93 3.24
N TYR A 61 3.18 3.42 4.25
CA TYR A 61 2.33 2.26 4.13
C TYR A 61 1.17 2.53 3.16
N TYR A 62 0.92 1.58 2.28
CA TYR A 62 -0.17 1.64 1.31
C TYR A 62 -1.34 0.75 1.74
N ARG A 63 -1.14 -0.57 1.73
CA ARG A 63 -2.15 -1.54 2.15
C ARG A 63 -1.56 -2.92 2.44
N THR A 64 -2.34 -3.71 3.14
CA THR A 64 -2.14 -5.15 3.32
C THR A 64 -3.12 -5.89 2.42
N ILE A 65 -2.63 -6.90 1.70
CA ILE A 65 -3.44 -7.82 0.90
C ILE A 65 -3.36 -9.20 1.55
N LEU A 66 -4.52 -9.78 1.88
CA LEU A 66 -4.59 -11.16 2.32
C LEU A 66 -4.56 -12.06 1.09
N LEU A 67 -3.49 -12.81 0.93
CA LEU A 67 -3.33 -13.79 -0.13
C LEU A 67 -3.76 -15.17 0.39
N GLY A 68 -4.57 -15.89 -0.38
CA GLY A 68 -4.82 -17.31 -0.11
C GLY A 68 -3.60 -18.17 -0.43
N HIS A 69 -3.02 -17.92 -1.61
CA HIS A 69 -1.78 -18.52 -2.08
C HIS A 69 -0.84 -17.42 -2.57
N ALA A 70 0.45 -17.48 -2.23
CA ALA A 70 1.44 -16.58 -2.83
C ALA A 70 2.10 -17.25 -4.04
N GLN A 71 1.29 -17.48 -5.06
CA GLN A 71 1.81 -17.71 -6.40
C GLN A 71 2.08 -16.35 -7.04
N ALA A 72 3.08 -16.28 -7.92
CA ALA A 72 3.52 -15.02 -8.53
C ALA A 72 2.37 -14.28 -9.25
N ASN A 73 1.51 -15.00 -9.98
CA ASN A 73 0.33 -14.44 -10.63
C ASN A 73 -0.64 -13.81 -9.62
N VAL A 74 -0.93 -14.49 -8.51
CA VAL A 74 -1.87 -14.00 -7.47
C VAL A 74 -1.33 -12.72 -6.81
N VAL A 75 -0.02 -12.65 -6.57
CA VAL A 75 0.64 -11.46 -6.03
C VAL A 75 0.52 -10.29 -7.00
N VAL A 76 0.85 -10.51 -8.28
CA VAL A 76 0.77 -9.48 -9.32
C VAL A 76 -0.68 -9.00 -9.51
N ASP A 77 -1.63 -9.91 -9.59
CA ASP A 77 -3.05 -9.58 -9.74
C ASP A 77 -3.57 -8.80 -8.53
N GLY A 78 -3.13 -9.16 -7.31
CA GLY A 78 -3.46 -8.44 -6.09
C GLY A 78 -2.95 -6.99 -6.10
N ILE A 79 -1.67 -6.80 -6.47
CA ILE A 79 -1.05 -5.47 -6.54
C ILE A 79 -1.70 -4.62 -7.64
N LEU A 80 -1.84 -5.15 -8.86
CA LEU A 80 -2.45 -4.42 -9.97
C LEU A 80 -3.94 -4.13 -9.74
N GLY A 81 -4.67 -5.06 -9.12
CA GLY A 81 -6.05 -4.83 -8.70
C GLY A 81 -6.17 -3.71 -7.68
N ALA A 82 -5.21 -3.60 -6.77
CA ALA A 82 -5.15 -2.49 -5.81
C ALA A 82 -4.92 -1.14 -6.50
N PHE A 83 -4.00 -1.07 -7.45
CA PHE A 83 -3.72 0.16 -8.21
C PHE A 83 -4.91 0.61 -9.04
N ARG A 84 -5.61 -0.32 -9.70
CA ARG A 84 -6.85 -0.02 -10.45
C ARG A 84 -7.94 0.56 -9.56
N THR A 85 -8.06 0.06 -8.32
CA THR A 85 -9.06 0.56 -7.36
C THR A 85 -8.78 2.01 -6.95
N ASP A 86 -7.50 2.36 -6.83
CA ASP A 86 -7.05 3.68 -6.36
C ASP A 86 -6.69 4.65 -7.50
N CYS A 87 -6.93 4.22 -8.75
CA CYS A 87 -6.60 4.94 -9.97
C CYS A 87 -5.15 5.46 -9.96
N ILE A 88 -4.20 4.63 -9.48
CA ILE A 88 -2.74 4.87 -9.54
C ILE A 88 -2.20 4.31 -10.84
#